data_AF-A0A4R2LUV8-F1
#
_entry.id   AF-A0A4R2LUV8-F1
#
_cell.length_a   1.000
_cell.length_b   1.000
_cell.length_c   1.000
_cell.angle_alpha   90.00
_cell.angle_beta   90.00
_cell.angle_gamma   90.00
#
_symmetry.space_group_name_H-M   'P 1'
#
loop_
_entity.id
_entity.type
_entity.pdbx_description
1 polymer ?
#
loop_
_entity_poly.entity_id
_entity_poly.type
_entity_poly.pdbx_seq_one_letter_code
_entity_poly.pdbx_strand_id
1 'polypeptide(L)'
;MIFLLIFCATYIMAQTNYYTETKTFKENGYTYQCDVLPGNDVRLYNKENKLTYVDQIFKDTKEVPGFGFDFDDVVEETWTRPKSLSIVNNAFTADQKLRMKNRSVGICMYISPETGKVIEVEFHLSTVSPFATIPLSVYRKIEVELKQQIWFTPTKDGKRLNHLMRYWRHSFNE
;
A
#
# COMPACT_ATOMS: atom_id res chain seq x y z
N MET A 1 54.99 -21.54 10.62
CA MET A 1 54.08 -20.61 9.94
C MET A 1 52.68 -20.91 10.46
N ILE A 2 52.13 -20.07 11.36
CA ILE A 2 50.81 -20.28 11.97
C ILE A 2 49.77 -19.59 11.08
N PHE A 3 48.81 -20.37 10.58
CA PHE A 3 47.63 -19.85 9.90
C PHE A 3 46.62 -19.39 10.95
N LEU A 4 46.42 -18.09 11.09
CA LEU A 4 45.34 -17.50 11.87
C LEU A 4 44.05 -17.54 11.02
N LEU A 5 43.15 -18.48 11.34
CA LEU A 5 41.78 -18.50 10.85
C LEU A 5 40.97 -17.45 11.61
N ILE A 6 40.73 -16.30 10.98
CA ILE A 6 39.82 -15.28 11.48
C ILE A 6 38.39 -15.76 11.18
N PHE A 7 37.69 -16.26 12.21
CA PHE A 7 36.26 -16.52 12.13
C PHE A 7 35.51 -15.17 12.19
N CYS A 8 35.11 -14.65 11.03
CA CYS A 8 34.10 -13.59 10.97
C CYS A 8 32.76 -14.18 11.41
N ALA A 9 32.39 -13.99 12.68
CA ALA A 9 31.04 -14.27 13.15
C ALA A 9 30.07 -13.32 12.44
N THR A 10 29.41 -13.80 11.39
CA THR A 10 28.28 -13.10 10.79
C THR A 10 27.10 -13.20 11.75
N TYR A 11 26.85 -12.14 12.50
CA TYR A 11 25.59 -12.00 13.24
C TYR A 11 24.45 -11.89 12.23
N ILE A 12 23.81 -13.02 11.92
CA ILE A 12 22.52 -13.02 11.24
C ILE A 12 21.51 -12.56 12.27
N MET A 13 21.27 -11.25 12.37
CA MET A 13 20.08 -10.76 13.05
C MET A 13 18.88 -11.22 12.23
N ALA A 14 18.09 -12.14 12.78
CA ALA A 14 16.78 -12.46 12.22
C ALA A 14 15.98 -11.15 12.12
N GLN A 15 15.46 -10.84 10.93
CA GLN A 15 14.68 -9.62 10.75
C GLN A 15 13.38 -9.73 11.53
N THR A 16 13.12 -8.74 12.37
CA THR A 16 11.86 -8.65 13.11
C THR A 16 10.71 -8.51 12.12
N ASN A 17 9.77 -9.44 12.19
CA ASN A 17 8.50 -9.33 11.50
C ASN A 17 7.57 -8.45 12.33
N TYR A 18 7.06 -7.36 11.75
CA TYR A 18 6.25 -6.39 12.47
C TYR A 18 4.76 -6.73 12.46
N TYR A 19 4.27 -7.54 11.52
CA TYR A 19 2.83 -7.69 11.20
C TYR A 19 2.37 -9.15 11.29
N THR A 20 2.69 -9.82 12.39
CA THR A 20 2.39 -11.25 12.60
C THR A 20 0.99 -11.52 13.17
N GLU A 21 0.37 -10.51 13.78
CA GLU A 21 -0.93 -10.62 14.45
C GLU A 21 -1.71 -9.31 14.30
N THR A 22 -3.03 -9.39 14.49
CA THR A 22 -3.90 -8.21 14.49
C THR A 22 -3.55 -7.30 15.65
N LYS A 23 -3.17 -6.05 15.36
CA LYS A 23 -2.84 -5.06 16.40
C LYS A 23 -2.93 -3.63 15.89
N THR A 24 -3.04 -2.70 16.84
CA THR A 24 -2.95 -1.26 16.59
C THR A 24 -1.55 -0.75 16.95
N PHE A 25 -0.88 -0.09 16.01
CA PHE A 25 0.35 0.66 16.25
C PHE A 25 0.02 2.10 16.62
N LYS A 26 0.53 2.56 17.76
CA LYS A 26 0.40 3.95 18.22
C LYS A 26 1.76 4.63 18.10
N GLU A 27 1.91 5.45 17.05
CA GLU A 27 3.13 6.21 16.79
C GLU A 27 2.91 7.69 17.12
N ASN A 28 3.98 8.48 17.17
CA ASN A 28 3.85 9.91 17.41
C ASN A 28 3.19 10.61 16.22
N GLY A 29 1.93 11.03 16.38
CA GLY A 29 1.16 11.79 15.39
C GLY A 29 0.39 10.95 14.36
N TYR A 30 0.35 9.63 14.48
CA TYR A 30 -0.51 8.76 13.67
C TYR A 30 -0.75 7.40 14.33
N THR A 31 -1.88 6.77 14.02
CA THR A 31 -2.24 5.43 14.50
C THR A 31 -2.56 4.53 13.32
N TYR A 32 -1.98 3.33 13.29
CA TYR A 32 -2.25 2.35 12.23
C TYR A 32 -2.91 1.11 12.80
N GLN A 33 -3.80 0.53 12.01
CA GLN A 33 -4.36 -0.78 12.25
C GLN A 33 -3.69 -1.79 11.31
N CYS A 34 -3.29 -2.92 11.87
CA CYS A 34 -2.84 -4.09 11.15
C CYS A 34 -3.83 -5.20 11.45
N ASP A 35 -4.56 -5.64 10.45
CA ASP A 35 -5.47 -6.77 10.54
C ASP A 35 -4.82 -7.96 9.83
N VAL A 36 -4.58 -9.03 10.57
CA VAL A 36 -4.13 -10.31 10.01
C VAL A 36 -5.36 -11.17 9.77
N LEU A 37 -5.61 -11.44 8.49
CA LEU A 37 -6.75 -12.17 7.96
C LEU A 37 -6.39 -13.65 7.75
N PRO A 38 -7.38 -14.54 7.54
CA PRO A 38 -7.13 -15.93 7.16
C PRO A 38 -6.17 -16.04 5.97
N GLY A 39 -5.31 -17.05 5.97
CA GLY A 39 -4.35 -17.25 4.87
C GLY A 39 -3.05 -16.43 4.98
N ASN A 40 -2.75 -15.85 6.15
CA ASN A 40 -1.59 -14.99 6.38
C ASN A 40 -1.65 -13.66 5.61
N ASP A 41 -2.83 -13.22 5.19
CA ASP A 41 -3.02 -11.92 4.55
C ASP A 41 -3.06 -10.81 5.59
N VAL A 42 -2.48 -9.66 5.25
CA VAL A 42 -2.37 -8.50 6.14
C VAL A 42 -2.93 -7.29 5.43
N ARG A 43 -3.90 -6.63 6.06
CA ARG A 43 -4.32 -5.27 5.72
C ARG A 43 -3.70 -4.30 6.70
N LEU A 44 -2.85 -3.41 6.19
CA LEU A 44 -2.19 -2.37 6.96
C LEU A 44 -2.69 -1.01 6.50
N TYR A 45 -3.27 -0.24 7.42
CA TYR A 45 -3.94 1.01 7.07
C TYR A 45 -3.95 1.99 8.23
N ASN A 46 -4.05 3.28 7.92
CA ASN A 46 -4.22 4.31 8.94
C ASN A 46 -5.57 4.08 9.63
N LYS A 47 -5.61 4.06 10.97
CA LYS A 47 -6.82 3.74 11.74
C LYS A 47 -7.95 4.76 11.55
N GLU A 48 -7.64 5.93 11.01
CA GLU A 48 -8.61 6.95 10.62
C GLU A 48 -9.33 6.65 9.29
N ASN A 49 -8.82 5.70 8.50
CA ASN A 49 -9.47 5.25 7.27
C ASN A 49 -10.88 4.70 7.57
N LYS A 50 -11.83 5.04 6.71
CA LYS A 50 -13.23 4.65 6.81
C LYS A 50 -13.67 3.76 5.66
N LEU A 51 -12.85 3.58 4.62
CA LEU A 51 -13.21 2.89 3.38
C LEU A 51 -12.62 1.47 3.25
N THR A 52 -11.70 1.06 4.13
CA THR A 52 -10.98 -0.24 4.06
C THR A 52 -11.87 -1.49 3.96
N TYR A 53 -13.09 -1.44 4.47
CA TYR A 53 -14.07 -2.54 4.40
C TYR A 53 -15.40 -2.09 3.79
N VAL A 54 -15.38 -1.01 3.00
CA VAL A 54 -16.58 -0.45 2.37
C VAL A 54 -16.55 -0.78 0.90
N ASP A 55 -17.60 -1.44 0.42
CA ASP A 55 -17.72 -1.75 -1.01
C ASP A 55 -17.83 -0.47 -1.84
N GLN A 56 -17.18 -0.48 -3.00
CA GLN A 56 -17.40 0.52 -4.02
C GLN A 56 -18.79 0.29 -4.64
N ILE A 57 -19.66 1.29 -4.55
CA ILE A 57 -21.03 1.24 -5.04
C ILE A 57 -21.44 2.53 -5.73
N PHE A 58 -22.41 2.44 -6.63
CA PHE A 58 -23.12 3.60 -7.15
C PHE A 58 -23.97 4.25 -6.04
N LYS A 59 -23.83 5.58 -5.85
CA LYS A 59 -24.49 6.33 -4.76
C LYS A 59 -26.01 6.30 -4.87
N ASP A 60 -26.53 6.30 -6.10
CA ASP A 60 -27.94 6.30 -6.49
C ASP A 60 -28.58 4.92 -6.35
N THR A 61 -27.98 3.87 -6.94
CA THR A 61 -28.59 2.53 -6.95
C THR A 61 -28.17 1.65 -5.77
N LYS A 62 -27.08 1.99 -5.08
CA LYS A 62 -26.40 1.15 -4.08
C LYS A 62 -25.85 -0.17 -4.62
N GLU A 63 -25.80 -0.32 -5.93
CA GLU A 63 -25.28 -1.52 -6.58
C GLU A 63 -23.76 -1.44 -6.70
N VAL A 64 -23.11 -2.61 -6.60
CA VAL A 64 -21.70 -2.77 -6.90
C VAL A 64 -21.51 -2.68 -8.41
N PRO A 65 -20.53 -1.89 -8.92
CA PRO A 65 -20.23 -1.86 -10.34
C PRO A 65 -19.89 -3.27 -10.85
N GLY A 66 -20.46 -3.65 -12.00
CA GLY A 66 -20.22 -4.96 -12.59
C GLY A 66 -18.74 -5.21 -12.89
N PHE A 67 -18.30 -6.46 -12.74
CA PHE A 67 -16.96 -6.89 -13.15
C PHE A 67 -16.75 -6.59 -14.65
N GLY A 68 -15.72 -5.80 -14.97
CA GLY A 68 -15.33 -5.51 -16.35
C GLY A 68 -15.17 -4.04 -16.71
N PHE A 69 -15.51 -3.08 -15.83
CA PHE A 69 -15.31 -1.63 -16.02
C PHE A 69 -15.63 -1.15 -17.45
N ASP A 70 -16.86 -1.37 -17.92
CA ASP A 70 -17.35 -0.70 -19.14
C ASP A 70 -17.75 0.76 -18.85
N PHE A 71 -17.04 1.40 -17.90
CA PHE A 71 -17.23 2.79 -17.52
C PHE A 71 -15.90 3.39 -17.05
N ASP A 72 -15.50 4.49 -17.68
CA ASP A 72 -14.33 5.28 -17.30
C ASP A 72 -14.67 6.09 -16.06
N ASP A 73 -14.11 5.76 -14.90
CA ASP A 73 -14.36 6.48 -13.64
C ASP A 73 -13.43 7.70 -13.45
N VAL A 74 -12.28 7.72 -14.14
CA VAL A 74 -11.38 8.88 -14.24
C VAL A 74 -10.90 9.08 -15.66
N VAL A 75 -10.52 10.31 -15.99
CA VAL A 75 -9.76 10.60 -17.22
C VAL A 75 -8.38 9.93 -17.12
N GLU A 76 -7.99 9.19 -18.16
CA GLU A 76 -6.67 8.58 -18.22
C GLU A 76 -5.58 9.65 -18.36
N GLU A 77 -4.65 9.66 -17.41
CA GLU A 77 -3.50 10.56 -17.41
C GLU A 77 -2.20 9.77 -17.43
N THR A 78 -1.26 10.18 -18.28
CA THR A 78 0.01 9.46 -18.48
C THR A 78 0.99 9.58 -17.31
N TRP A 79 0.77 10.53 -16.39
CA TRP A 79 1.71 10.86 -15.31
C TRP A 79 1.39 10.15 -13.98
N THR A 80 0.11 9.83 -13.73
CA THR A 80 -0.35 9.40 -12.40
C THR A 80 0.25 8.06 -11.99
N ARG A 81 0.26 7.08 -12.90
CA ARG A 81 0.83 5.75 -12.64
C ARG A 81 2.36 5.81 -12.44
N PRO A 82 3.17 6.41 -13.35
CA PRO A 82 4.61 6.55 -13.13
C PRO A 82 4.97 7.28 -11.83
N LYS A 83 4.23 8.35 -11.49
CA LYS A 83 4.47 9.10 -10.26
C LYS A 83 4.15 8.28 -9.00
N SER A 84 3.04 7.53 -9.01
CA SER A 84 2.66 6.64 -7.90
C SER A 84 3.72 5.56 -7.66
N LEU A 85 4.23 4.94 -8.73
CA LEU A 85 5.31 3.95 -8.64
C LEU A 85 6.61 4.57 -8.13
N SER A 86 6.94 5.79 -8.55
CA SER A 86 8.13 6.52 -8.08
C SER A 86 8.05 6.83 -6.58
N ILE A 87 6.88 7.25 -6.08
CA ILE A 87 6.65 7.49 -4.64
C ILE A 87 6.92 6.22 -3.83
N VAL A 88 6.34 5.08 -4.22
CA VAL A 88 6.59 3.79 -3.56
C VAL A 88 8.07 3.42 -3.67
N ASN A 89 8.67 3.55 -4.86
CA ASN A 89 10.08 3.23 -5.06
C ASN A 89 11.01 4.08 -4.19
N ASN A 90 10.74 5.36 -3.99
CA ASN A 90 11.62 6.25 -3.24
C ASN A 90 11.44 6.18 -1.71
N ALA A 91 10.41 5.48 -1.24
CA ALA A 91 10.21 5.24 0.18
C ALA A 91 11.13 4.14 0.74
N PHE A 92 11.62 3.22 -0.11
CA PHE A 92 12.46 2.09 0.28
C PHE A 92 13.94 2.37 0.04
N THR A 93 14.81 1.92 0.95
CA THR A 93 16.26 1.94 0.76
C THR A 93 16.72 0.87 -0.24
N ALA A 94 17.92 1.01 -0.80
CA ALA A 94 18.49 0.01 -1.72
C ALA A 94 18.52 -1.40 -1.11
N ASP A 95 18.96 -1.52 0.15
CA ASP A 95 18.99 -2.79 0.88
C ASP A 95 17.59 -3.37 1.11
N GLN A 96 16.59 -2.53 1.38
CA GLN A 96 15.20 -2.99 1.50
C GLN A 96 14.71 -3.55 0.17
N LYS A 97 14.92 -2.84 -0.95
CA LYS A 97 14.53 -3.29 -2.29
C LYS A 97 15.16 -4.62 -2.66
N LEU A 98 16.47 -4.77 -2.43
CA LEU A 98 17.21 -6.00 -2.71
C LEU A 98 16.60 -7.24 -2.01
N ARG A 99 16.08 -7.04 -0.78
CA ARG A 99 15.45 -8.13 -0.01
C ARG A 99 14.06 -8.51 -0.51
N MET A 100 13.36 -7.62 -1.21
CA MET A 100 12.01 -7.90 -1.71
C MET A 100 12.05 -8.93 -2.85
N LYS A 101 13.18 -9.05 -3.56
CA LYS A 101 13.34 -9.97 -4.70
C LYS A 101 12.15 -9.81 -5.67
N ASN A 102 11.54 -10.91 -6.08
CA ASN A 102 10.35 -10.96 -6.93
C ASN A 102 9.02 -10.88 -6.17
N ARG A 103 9.03 -10.47 -4.90
CA ARG A 103 7.81 -10.30 -4.11
C ARG A 103 7.17 -8.95 -4.43
N SER A 104 5.86 -8.89 -4.30
CA SER A 104 5.08 -7.67 -4.44
C SER A 104 4.36 -7.30 -3.14
N VAL A 105 4.07 -6.02 -2.99
CA VAL A 105 3.12 -5.48 -2.00
C VAL A 105 1.94 -4.87 -2.74
N GLY A 106 0.72 -5.14 -2.29
CA GLY A 106 -0.47 -4.49 -2.82
C GLY A 106 -0.63 -3.11 -2.20
N ILE A 107 -0.97 -2.12 -3.02
CA ILE A 107 -1.33 -0.78 -2.57
C ILE A 107 -2.69 -0.46 -3.15
N CYS A 108 -3.57 0.06 -2.32
CA CYS A 108 -4.88 0.55 -2.74
C CYS A 108 -5.01 2.01 -2.34
N MET A 109 -5.29 2.88 -3.32
CA MET A 109 -5.69 4.26 -3.08
C MET A 109 -7.21 4.37 -3.17
N TYR A 110 -7.81 4.99 -2.16
CA TYR A 110 -9.19 5.45 -2.21
C TYR A 110 -9.20 6.93 -2.57
N ILE A 111 -10.03 7.29 -3.54
CA ILE A 111 -10.02 8.60 -4.18
C ILE A 111 -11.41 9.21 -4.03
N SER A 112 -11.43 10.50 -3.67
CA SER A 112 -12.66 11.28 -3.61
C SER A 112 -13.26 11.38 -5.03
N PRO A 113 -14.51 10.95 -5.24
CA PRO A 113 -15.16 11.04 -6.54
C PRO A 113 -15.46 12.50 -6.90
N GLU A 114 -15.54 13.40 -5.91
CA GLU A 114 -15.81 14.82 -6.12
C GLU A 114 -14.55 15.61 -6.49
N THR A 115 -13.43 15.34 -5.82
CA THR A 115 -12.19 16.15 -5.94
C THR A 115 -11.07 15.45 -6.71
N GLY A 116 -11.16 14.13 -6.90
CA GLY A 116 -10.10 13.33 -7.50
C GLY A 116 -8.86 13.15 -6.62
N LYS A 117 -8.83 13.72 -5.41
CA LYS A 117 -7.72 13.56 -4.48
C LYS A 117 -7.75 12.20 -3.81
N VAL A 118 -6.56 11.64 -3.57
CA VAL A 118 -6.40 10.44 -2.73
C VAL A 118 -6.73 10.82 -1.28
N ILE A 119 -7.71 10.13 -0.69
CA ILE A 119 -8.20 10.40 0.67
C ILE A 119 -7.73 9.35 1.67
N GLU A 120 -7.58 8.10 1.24
CA GLU A 120 -7.11 6.99 2.06
C GLU A 120 -6.16 6.10 1.24
N VAL A 121 -5.22 5.46 1.93
CA VAL A 121 -4.34 4.44 1.36
C VAL A 121 -4.30 3.26 2.32
N GLU A 122 -4.30 2.06 1.75
CA GLU A 122 -4.06 0.82 2.49
C GLU A 122 -3.05 -0.06 1.74
N PHE A 123 -2.42 -0.96 2.50
CA PHE A 123 -1.41 -1.87 2.02
C PHE A 123 -1.84 -3.31 2.27
N HIS A 124 -1.59 -4.17 1.28
CA HIS A 124 -1.87 -5.59 1.31
C HIS A 124 -0.55 -6.34 1.22
N LEU A 125 -0.22 -7.07 2.28
CA LEU A 125 0.99 -7.90 2.33
C LEU A 125 0.67 -9.24 2.99
N SER A 126 1.64 -10.14 3.03
CA SER A 126 1.51 -11.42 3.75
C SER A 126 2.43 -11.43 4.96
N THR A 127 2.03 -12.07 6.05
CA THR A 127 2.88 -12.22 7.25
C THR A 127 4.20 -12.92 6.93
N VAL A 128 4.27 -13.76 5.89
CA VAL A 128 5.51 -14.45 5.47
C VAL A 128 6.28 -13.72 4.37
N SER A 129 5.81 -12.54 3.96
CA SER A 129 6.44 -11.70 2.95
C SER A 129 7.62 -10.93 3.54
N PRO A 130 8.72 -10.67 2.80
CA PRO A 130 9.78 -9.75 3.25
C PRO A 130 9.26 -8.32 3.46
N PHE A 131 8.12 -7.97 2.86
CA PHE A 131 7.43 -6.71 3.18
C PHE A 131 6.99 -6.64 4.65
N ALA A 132 6.75 -7.78 5.31
CA ALA A 132 6.37 -7.79 6.71
C ALA A 132 7.51 -7.38 7.68
N THR A 133 8.74 -7.25 7.19
CA THR A 133 9.90 -6.75 7.97
C THR A 133 10.18 -5.26 7.71
N ILE A 134 9.32 -4.58 6.95
CA ILE A 134 9.46 -3.16 6.65
C ILE A 134 8.85 -2.33 7.80
N PRO A 135 9.60 -1.36 8.36
CA PRO A 135 9.07 -0.50 9.41
C PRO A 135 7.83 0.28 8.98
N LEU A 136 6.90 0.48 9.91
CA LEU A 136 5.64 1.19 9.67
C LEU A 136 5.84 2.59 9.08
N SER A 137 6.92 3.28 9.45
CA SER A 137 7.24 4.62 8.95
C SER A 137 7.43 4.69 7.43
N VAL A 138 7.85 3.59 6.78
CA VAL A 138 7.95 3.52 5.32
C VAL A 138 6.56 3.54 4.69
N TYR A 139 5.62 2.75 5.21
CA TYR A 139 4.22 2.74 4.76
C TYR A 139 3.53 4.09 5.00
N ARG A 140 3.81 4.71 6.15
CA ARG A 140 3.32 6.07 6.44
C ARG A 140 3.86 7.11 5.46
N LYS A 141 5.14 7.05 5.11
CA LYS A 141 5.74 7.93 4.10
C LYS A 141 5.02 7.80 2.75
N ILE A 142 4.76 6.57 2.32
CA ILE A 142 4.03 6.29 1.07
C ILE A 142 2.60 6.85 1.12
N GLU A 143 1.84 6.58 2.20
CA GLU A 143 0.48 7.11 2.38
C GLU A 143 0.47 8.64 2.22
N VAL A 144 1.35 9.33 2.96
CA VAL A 144 1.40 10.80 2.98
C VAL A 144 1.77 11.35 1.61
N GLU A 145 2.79 10.80 0.95
CA GLU A 145 3.22 11.28 -0.35
C GLU A 145 2.19 11.03 -1.45
N LEU A 146 1.51 9.86 -1.45
CA LEU A 146 0.41 9.59 -2.38
C LEU A 146 -0.74 10.58 -2.16
N LYS A 147 -1.17 10.81 -0.92
CA LYS A 147 -2.24 11.77 -0.59
C LYS A 147 -1.90 13.22 -0.96
N GLN A 148 -0.63 13.59 -0.94
CA GLN A 148 -0.18 14.95 -1.26
C GLN A 148 0.06 15.18 -2.75
N GLN A 149 0.58 14.18 -3.46
CA GLN A 149 1.13 14.37 -4.81
C GLN A 149 0.33 13.69 -5.91
N ILE A 150 -0.64 12.82 -5.57
CA ILE A 150 -1.46 12.11 -6.55
C ILE A 150 -2.90 12.62 -6.49
N TRP A 151 -3.43 12.88 -7.68
CA TRP A 151 -4.84 13.12 -7.92
C TRP A 151 -5.23 12.55 -9.28
N PHE A 152 -6.52 12.47 -9.50
CA PHE A 152 -7.15 12.04 -10.73
C PHE A 152 -8.18 13.09 -11.15
N THR A 153 -8.67 12.99 -12.38
CA THR A 153 -9.82 13.78 -12.83
C THR A 153 -11.04 12.86 -12.93
N PRO A 154 -11.96 12.84 -11.94
CA PRO A 154 -13.14 12.00 -11.99
C PRO A 154 -14.05 12.37 -13.18
N THR A 155 -14.53 11.35 -13.89
CA THR A 155 -15.52 11.55 -14.96
C THR A 155 -16.92 11.77 -14.39
N LYS A 156 -17.91 11.93 -15.28
CA LYS A 156 -19.32 11.95 -14.87
C LYS A 156 -19.73 10.63 -14.19
N ASP A 157 -19.26 9.50 -14.69
CA ASP A 157 -19.59 8.20 -14.12
C ASP A 157 -18.84 7.91 -12.82
N GLY A 158 -17.55 8.28 -12.74
CA GLY A 158 -16.81 8.19 -11.48
C GLY A 158 -17.47 8.99 -10.36
N LYS A 159 -18.01 10.18 -10.66
CA LYS A 159 -18.75 10.99 -9.70
C LYS A 159 -20.01 10.34 -9.14
N ARG A 160 -20.51 9.27 -9.77
CA ARG A 160 -21.67 8.52 -9.26
C ARG A 160 -21.28 7.53 -8.16
N LEU A 161 -20.00 7.17 -8.02
CA LEU A 161 -19.53 6.23 -7.01
C LEU A 161 -19.40 6.87 -5.62
N ASN A 162 -19.48 6.06 -4.57
CA ASN A 162 -19.21 6.48 -3.20
C ASN A 162 -17.72 6.79 -2.95
N HIS A 163 -16.83 6.08 -3.63
CA HIS A 163 -15.40 6.36 -3.72
C HIS A 163 -14.82 5.73 -5.00
N LEU A 164 -13.69 6.25 -5.50
CA LEU A 164 -12.93 5.58 -6.57
C LEU A 164 -11.78 4.79 -5.96
N MET A 165 -11.34 3.75 -6.66
CA MET A 165 -10.32 2.83 -6.17
C MET A 165 -9.24 2.60 -7.21
N ARG A 166 -7.97 2.66 -6.80
CA ARG A 166 -6.82 2.27 -7.62
C ARG A 166 -5.95 1.30 -6.85
N TYR A 167 -6.05 0.03 -7.24
CA TYR A 167 -5.22 -1.04 -6.71
C TYR A 167 -4.11 -1.42 -7.70
N TRP A 168 -2.91 -1.65 -7.18
CA TRP A 168 -1.85 -2.30 -7.94
C TRP A 168 -0.97 -3.15 -7.04
N ARG A 169 -0.30 -4.14 -7.64
CA ARG A 169 0.82 -4.84 -7.02
C ARG A 169 2.10 -4.14 -7.42
N HIS A 170 2.88 -3.70 -6.45
CA HIS A 170 4.18 -3.07 -6.67
C HIS A 170 5.28 -4.09 -6.45
N SER A 171 6.17 -4.23 -7.43
CA SER A 171 7.43 -4.96 -7.31
C SER A 171 8.61 -4.05 -7.67
N PHE A 172 9.81 -4.39 -7.19
CA PHE A 172 11.02 -3.59 -7.46
C PHE A 172 11.84 -4.10 -8.65
N ASN A 173 11.41 -5.19 -9.27
CA ASN A 173 12.12 -5.88 -10.35
C ASN A 173 11.46 -5.67 -11.73
N GLU A 174 10.58 -4.67 -11.86
CA GLU A 174 9.91 -4.28 -13.11
C GLU A 174 10.73 -3.27 -13.92
#